data_AF-A0A1N6MXU6-F1
#
_entry.id   AF-A0A1N6MXU6-F1
#
_cell.length_a   1.000
_cell.length_b   1.000
_cell.length_c   1.000
_cell.angle_alpha   90.00
_cell.angle_beta   90.00
_cell.angle_gamma   90.00
#
_symmetry.space_group_name_H-M   'P 1'
#
loop_
_entity.id
_entity.type
_entity.pdbx_description
1 polymer ?
#
loop_
_entity_poly.entity_id
_entity_poly.type
_entity_poly.pdbx_seq_one_letter_code
_entity_poly.pdbx_strand_id
1 'polypeptide(L)' 'MLGKGHVIFFRDKLLFLKKRYEAIHQECLNRGFSVINRWPDEVSAYHHLWNDYQVTEEDIAVNIARIKERMPIKPRFSL' A
#
# COMPACT_ATOMS: atom_id res chain seq x y z
N MET A 1 4.97 -11.88 3.88
CA MET A 1 5.22 -11.81 5.36
C MET A 1 4.41 -10.68 5.99
N LEU A 2 3.75 -10.92 7.13
CA LEU A 2 2.99 -9.92 7.89
C LEU A 2 3.42 -9.99 9.37
N GLY A 3 4.00 -8.92 9.91
CA GLY A 3 4.58 -8.89 11.27
C GLY A 3 5.92 -8.16 11.34
N LYS A 4 6.79 -8.55 12.29
CA LYS A 4 8.15 -7.96 12.44
C LYS A 4 8.93 -8.14 11.14
N GLY A 5 9.46 -7.03 10.59
CA GLY A 5 10.19 -7.02 9.31
C GLY A 5 9.34 -6.65 8.08
N HIS A 6 8.00 -6.58 8.19
CA HIS A 6 7.15 -6.19 7.06
C HIS A 6 7.47 -4.79 6.51
N VAL A 7 7.70 -3.81 7.38
CA VAL A 7 8.10 -2.46 6.93
C VAL A 7 9.52 -2.45 6.38
N ILE A 8 10.43 -3.26 6.95
CA ILE A 8 11.82 -3.38 6.49
C ILE A 8 11.86 -3.93 5.06
N PHE A 9 10.99 -4.89 4.75
CA PHE A 9 10.86 -5.48 3.42
C PHE A 9 10.62 -4.44 2.32
N PHE A 10 9.95 -3.33 2.61
CA PHE A 10 9.65 -2.27 1.62
C PHE A 10 10.62 -1.09 1.59
N ARG A 11 11.68 -1.09 2.42
CA ARG A 11 12.60 0.06 2.53
C ARG A 11 13.28 0.44 1.22
N ASP A 12 13.56 -0.55 0.39
CA ASP A 12 14.22 -0.42 -0.92
C ASP A 12 13.24 -0.51 -2.10
N LYS A 13 11.92 -0.46 -1.84
CA LYS A 13 10.85 -0.67 -2.85
C LYS A 13 9.97 0.58 -3.02
N LEU A 14 10.56 1.76 -3.05
CA LEU A 14 9.81 3.02 -3.08
C LEU A 14 8.97 3.19 -4.34
N LEU A 15 9.41 2.65 -5.49
CA LEU A 15 8.61 2.72 -6.72
C LEU A 15 7.30 1.95 -6.58
N PHE A 16 7.36 0.75 -5.99
CA PHE A 16 6.17 -0.04 -5.67
C PHE A 16 5.22 0.72 -4.73
N LEU A 17 5.78 1.30 -3.66
CA LEU A 17 5.00 2.08 -2.69
C LEU A 17 4.34 3.30 -3.34
N LYS A 18 5.06 4.02 -4.21
CA LYS A 18 4.56 5.20 -4.92
C LYS A 18 3.36 4.87 -5.80
N LYS A 19 3.50 3.85 -6.66
CA LYS A 19 2.42 3.37 -7.53
C LYS A 19 1.16 2.99 -6.73
N ARG A 20 1.34 2.27 -5.61
CA ARG A 20 0.22 1.87 -4.75
C ARG A 20 -0.40 3.04 -4.01
N TYR A 21 0.42 3.98 -3.53
CA TYR A 21 -0.06 5.19 -2.87
C TYR A 21 -0.96 5.99 -3.80
N GLU A 22 -0.54 6.18 -5.05
CA GLU A 22 -1.32 6.91 -6.06
C GLU A 22 -2.63 6.21 -6.39
N ALA A 23 -2.60 4.89 -6.57
CA ALA A 23 -3.81 4.10 -6.80
C ALA A 23 -4.81 4.22 -5.64
N ILE A 24 -4.35 4.14 -4.39
CA ILE A 24 -5.20 4.29 -3.20
C ILE A 24 -5.72 5.73 -3.09
N HIS A 25 -4.87 6.73 -3.33
CA HIS A 25 -5.27 8.13 -3.30
C HIS A 25 -6.37 8.42 -4.32
N GLN A 26 -6.23 7.90 -5.54
CA GLN A 26 -7.26 8.00 -6.58
C GLN A 26 -8.55 7.29 -6.17
N GLU A 27 -8.45 6.10 -5.59
CA GLU A 27 -9.63 5.37 -5.10
C GLU A 27 -10.35 6.14 -3.98
N CYS A 28 -9.60 6.82 -3.10
CA CYS A 28 -10.19 7.68 -2.09
C CYS A 28 -10.98 8.84 -2.71
N LEU A 29 -10.41 9.51 -3.70
CA LEU A 29 -11.08 10.59 -4.44
C LEU A 29 -12.34 10.09 -5.15
N ASN A 30 -12.27 8.92 -5.80
CA ASN A 30 -13.42 8.31 -6.49
C ASN A 30 -14.59 8.02 -5.53
N ARG A 31 -14.29 7.70 -4.28
CA ARG A 31 -15.30 7.47 -3.22
C ARG A 31 -15.79 8.77 -2.55
N GLY A 32 -15.33 9.93 -3.02
CA GLY A 32 -15.72 11.24 -2.48
C GLY A 32 -15.03 11.59 -1.16
N PHE A 33 -13.96 10.90 -0.78
CA PHE A 33 -13.18 11.30 0.40
C PHE A 33 -12.36 12.55 0.10
N SER A 34 -12.37 13.51 1.01
CA SER A 34 -11.46 14.66 0.97
C SER A 34 -10.09 14.24 1.52
N VAL A 35 -9.18 13.89 0.62
CA VAL A 35 -7.81 13.46 0.93
C VAL A 35 -6.79 14.41 0.30
N ILE A 36 -5.66 14.57 0.98
CA ILE A 36 -4.53 15.39 0.52
C ILE A 36 -3.37 14.45 0.21
N ASN A 37 -2.70 14.67 -0.92
CA ASN A 37 -1.48 13.96 -1.26
C ASN A 37 -0.35 14.39 -0.29
N ARG A 38 0.24 13.41 0.39
CA ARG A 38 1.29 13.56 1.39
C ARG A 38 2.59 12.85 0.99
N TRP A 39 2.71 12.44 -0.27
CA TRP A 39 3.95 11.84 -0.77
C TRP A 39 5.07 12.91 -0.75
N PRO A 40 6.23 12.66 -0.10
CA PRO A 40 7.26 13.69 0.00
C PRO A 40 8.10 13.76 -1.27
N ASP A 41 8.29 14.97 -1.81
CA ASP A 41 9.05 15.18 -3.05
C ASP A 41 10.55 14.87 -2.88
N GLU A 42 11.09 15.13 -1.69
CA GLU A 42 12.48 14.87 -1.29
C GLU A 42 12.90 13.39 -1.39
N VAL A 43 11.93 12.47 -1.39
CA VAL A 43 12.19 11.02 -1.49
C VAL A 43 12.80 10.64 -2.86
N SER A 44 12.60 11.47 -3.88
CA SER A 44 13.20 11.31 -5.21
C SER A 44 14.74 11.33 -5.18
N ALA A 45 15.36 11.95 -4.17
CA ALA A 45 16.81 12.00 -4.02
C ALA A 45 17.43 10.61 -3.75
N TYR A 46 16.67 9.69 -3.15
CA TYR A 46 17.16 8.36 -2.75
C TYR A 46 17.00 7.29 -3.84
N HIS A 47 17.51 7.56 -5.04
CA HIS A 47 17.36 6.71 -6.23
C HIS A 47 17.61 5.19 -5.99
N HIS A 48 18.58 4.83 -5.15
CA HIS A 48 18.90 3.42 -4.82
C HIS A 48 17.78 2.66 -4.08
N LEU A 49 16.80 3.37 -3.52
CA LEU A 49 15.64 2.78 -2.86
C LEU A 49 14.41 2.67 -3.77
N TRP A 50 14.51 3.08 -5.05
CA TRP A 50 13.39 3.09 -6.00
C TRP A 50 13.22 1.77 -6.78
N ASN A 51 13.48 0.63 -6.14
CA ASN A 51 13.19 -0.65 -6.78
C ASN A 51 11.68 -0.89 -6.83
N ASP A 52 11.25 -1.66 -7.84
CA ASP A 52 9.88 -2.13 -7.92
C ASP A 52 9.72 -3.48 -7.20
N TYR A 53 8.48 -3.90 -7.01
CA TYR A 53 8.13 -5.21 -6.49
C TYR A 53 7.00 -5.84 -7.29
N GLN A 54 7.31 -6.98 -7.91
CA GLN A 54 6.31 -7.79 -8.58
C GLN A 54 5.58 -8.64 -7.53
N VAL A 55 4.33 -8.30 -7.28
CA VAL A 55 3.48 -9.03 -6.33
C VAL A 55 3.09 -10.38 -6.93
N THR A 56 3.26 -11.46 -6.16
CA THR A 56 2.80 -12.80 -6.58
C THR A 56 1.35 -13.07 -6.17
N GLU A 57 0.75 -14.11 -6.71
CA GLU A 57 -0.59 -14.54 -6.31
C GLU A 57 -0.64 -14.95 -4.83
N GLU A 58 0.43 -15.56 -4.32
CA GLU A 58 0.57 -15.93 -2.91
C GLU A 58 0.60 -14.70 -2.00
N ASP A 59 1.33 -13.64 -2.38
CA ASP A 59 1.35 -12.39 -1.62
C ASP A 59 -0.03 -11.76 -1.53
N ILE A 60 -0.77 -11.78 -2.65
CA ILE A 60 -2.15 -11.29 -2.71
C ILE A 60 -3.02 -12.14 -1.77
N ALA A 61 -2.93 -13.47 -1.84
CA ALA A 61 -3.71 -14.38 -1.01
C ALA A 61 -3.45 -14.15 0.49
N VAL A 62 -2.18 -14.01 0.89
CA VAL A 62 -1.78 -13.70 2.27
C VAL A 62 -2.32 -12.34 2.72
N ASN A 63 -2.27 -11.33 1.86
CA ASN A 63 -2.79 -9.99 2.18
C ASN A 63 -4.33 -10.00 2.34
N ILE A 64 -5.04 -10.66 1.42
CA ILE A 64 -6.51 -10.80 1.47
C ILE A 64 -6.94 -11.57 2.72
N ALA A 65 -6.25 -12.66 3.06
CA ALA A 65 -6.55 -13.43 4.27
C ALA A 65 -6.47 -12.55 5.53
N ARG A 66 -5.46 -11.68 5.60
CA ARG A 66 -5.29 -10.73 6.71
C ARG A 66 -6.37 -9.67 6.76
N ILE A 67 -6.78 -9.13 5.62
CA ILE A 67 -7.89 -8.18 5.54
C ILE A 67 -9.16 -8.84 6.06
N LYS A 68 -9.47 -10.06 5.61
CA LYS A 68 -10.65 -10.82 6.06
C LYS A 68 -10.63 -11.08 7.57
N GLU A 69 -9.49 -11.46 8.13
CA GLU A 69 -9.32 -11.63 9.59
C GLU A 69 -9.60 -10.33 10.38
N ARG A 70 -9.28 -9.17 9.79
CA ARG A 70 -9.38 -7.86 10.44
C ARG A 70 -10.66 -7.09 10.09
N MET A 71 -11.46 -7.58 9.14
CA MET A 71 -12.70 -6.93 8.76
C MET A 71 -13.69 -6.96 9.92
N PRO A 72 -14.30 -5.83 10.30
CA PRO A 72 -15.30 -5.80 11.34
C PRO A 72 -16.59 -6.48 10.87
N ILE A 73 -17.37 -7.02 11.81
CA ILE A 73 -18.65 -7.69 11.54
C ILE A 73 -19.64 -6.77 10.79
N LYS A 74 -19.59 -5.46 11.03
CA LYS A 74 -20.38 -4.44 10.31
C LYS A 74 -19.44 -3.37 9.74
N PRO A 75 -18.90 -3.56 8.53
CA PRO A 75 -18.03 -2.58 7.90
C PRO A 75 -18.85 -1.37 7.43
N ARG A 76 -18.34 -0.16 7.73
CA ARG A 76 -18.94 1.10 7.23
C ARG A 76 -18.77 1.24 5.71
N PHE A 77 -17.72 0.62 5.18
CA PHE A 77 -17.41 0.56 3.75
C PHE A 77 -16.96 -0.87 3.45
N SER A 78 -17.70 -1.59 2.61
CA SER A 78 -17.24 -2.85 2.04
C SER A 78 -16.55 -2.60 0.70
N LEU A 79 -15.89 -3.64 0.19
CA LEU A 79 -15.55 -3.74 -1.22
C LEU A 79 -16.82 -3.71 -2.08
#